data_AF-A0A531K021-F1
#
_entry.id   AF-A0A531K021-F1
#
_cell.length_a   1.000
_cell.length_b   1.000
_cell.length_c   1.000
_cell.angle_alpha   90.00
_cell.angle_beta   90.00
_cell.angle_gamma   90.00
#
_symmetry.space_group_name_H-M   'P 1'
#
loop_
_entity.id
_entity.type
_entity.pdbx_description
1 polymer ?
#
loop_
_entity_poly.entity_id
_entity_poly.type
_entity_poly.pdbx_seq_one_letter_code
_entity_poly.pdbx_strand_id
1 'polypeptide(L)'
;CATFEELKTLATEWLEDSDLLIAQKFIPTKYDWRVGVLGGQPLFAVHYLMAKQHWQIVNHKANGKPDQGGIKTFTLKEAPAHVVETAVRAARCIGDGLYGVDLKETKDGVFVIEVNDNPNLDHGW
;
A
#
# COMPACT_ATOMS: atom_id res chain seq x y z
N CYS A 1 18.70 -1.01 -1.65
CA CYS A 1 19.29 0.26 -1.22
C CYS A 1 19.41 0.34 0.31
N ALA A 2 20.54 -0.13 0.84
CA ALA A 2 20.90 -0.08 2.26
C ALA A 2 21.96 1.00 2.57
N THR A 3 22.64 1.54 1.56
CA THR A 3 23.68 2.57 1.74
C THR A 3 23.52 3.73 0.77
N PHE A 4 24.13 4.87 1.09
CA PHE A 4 24.11 6.05 0.22
C PHE A 4 24.85 5.82 -1.10
N GLU A 5 25.96 5.08 -1.09
CA GLU A 5 26.67 4.75 -2.33
C GLU A 5 25.83 3.84 -3.24
N GLU A 6 25.12 2.86 -2.66
CA GLU A 6 24.16 2.05 -3.41
C GLU A 6 23.01 2.91 -3.98
N LEU A 7 22.51 3.90 -3.22
CA LEU A 7 21.51 4.84 -3.71
C LEU A 7 22.01 5.62 -4.92
N LYS A 8 23.24 6.17 -4.87
CA LYS A 8 23.82 6.92 -5.98
C LYS A 8 23.93 6.06 -7.23
N THR A 9 24.44 4.83 -7.09
CA THR A 9 24.60 3.92 -8.22
C THR A 9 23.24 3.63 -8.88
N LEU A 10 22.26 3.19 -8.09
CA LEU A 10 20.92 2.85 -8.60
C LEU A 10 20.19 4.06 -9.17
N ALA A 11 20.26 5.23 -8.50
CA ALA A 11 19.60 6.43 -8.98
C ALA A 11 20.21 6.94 -10.28
N THR A 12 21.54 6.87 -10.45
CA THR A 12 22.20 7.25 -11.70
C THR A 12 21.73 6.37 -12.84
N GLU A 13 21.72 5.05 -12.64
CA GLU A 13 21.25 4.08 -13.62
C GLU A 13 19.77 4.30 -14.00
N TRP A 14 18.87 4.41 -13.02
CA TRP A 14 17.44 4.54 -13.31
C TRP A 14 17.04 5.89 -13.90
N LEU A 15 17.79 6.96 -13.64
CA LEU A 15 17.56 8.27 -14.26
C LEU A 15 17.97 8.31 -15.74
N GLU A 16 18.68 7.31 -16.27
CA GLU A 16 18.89 7.19 -17.72
C GLU A 16 17.57 6.90 -18.46
N ASP A 17 16.65 6.17 -17.80
CA ASP A 17 15.38 5.73 -18.37
C ASP A 17 14.14 6.43 -17.77
N SER A 18 14.31 7.26 -16.72
CA SER A 18 13.20 7.91 -15.99
C SER A 18 13.47 9.40 -15.74
N ASP A 19 12.48 10.25 -15.99
CA ASP A 19 12.58 11.70 -15.70
C ASP A 19 12.55 12.01 -14.19
N LEU A 20 11.98 11.12 -13.39
CA LEU A 20 11.77 11.32 -11.95
C LEU A 20 11.86 10.00 -11.19
N LEU A 21 12.50 10.04 -10.03
CA LEU A 21 12.49 8.95 -9.05
C LEU A 21 11.85 9.42 -7.74
N ILE A 22 11.03 8.56 -7.15
CA ILE A 22 10.49 8.75 -5.79
C ILE A 22 11.17 7.76 -4.87
N ALA A 23 12.02 8.25 -3.98
CA ALA A 23 12.61 7.46 -2.91
C ALA A 23 11.75 7.57 -1.65
N GLN A 24 11.39 6.44 -1.05
CA GLN A 24 10.61 6.38 0.18
C GLN A 24 11.41 5.64 1.27
N LYS A 25 11.28 6.10 2.52
CA LYS A 25 11.79 5.36 3.68
C LYS A 25 11.19 3.95 3.68
N PHE A 26 12.02 2.93 3.89
CA PHE A 26 11.53 1.57 4.07
C PHE A 26 10.79 1.44 5.42
N ILE A 27 9.51 1.05 5.36
CA ILE A 27 8.64 0.89 6.53
C ILE A 27 8.23 -0.58 6.62
N PRO A 28 8.93 -1.40 7.45
CA PRO A 28 8.60 -2.82 7.59
C PRO A 28 7.32 -2.99 8.40
N THR A 29 6.34 -3.68 7.81
CA THR A 29 5.06 -4.02 8.42
C THR A 29 4.77 -5.50 8.20
N LYS A 30 3.91 -6.08 9.04
CA LYS A 30 3.44 -7.47 8.86
C LYS A 30 2.35 -7.58 7.79
N TYR A 31 1.74 -6.44 7.47
CA TYR A 31 0.64 -6.27 6.55
C TYR A 31 0.55 -4.82 6.12
N ASP A 32 -0.11 -4.58 4.99
CA ASP A 32 -0.53 -3.26 4.55
C ASP A 32 -2.05 -3.18 4.60
N TRP A 33 -2.56 -2.03 5.02
CA TRP A 33 -3.99 -1.74 5.00
C TRP A 33 -4.39 -1.29 3.61
N ARG A 34 -5.53 -1.78 3.13
CA ARG A 34 -6.29 -1.18 2.03
C ARG A 34 -7.65 -0.80 2.54
N VAL A 35 -8.00 0.47 2.38
CA VAL A 35 -9.34 0.99 2.70
C VAL A 35 -9.98 1.49 1.41
N GLY A 36 -11.11 0.91 1.04
CA GLY A 36 -11.96 1.44 -0.03
C GLY A 36 -12.78 2.61 0.47
N VAL A 37 -12.86 3.68 -0.32
CA VAL A 37 -13.63 4.89 -0.03
C VAL A 37 -14.47 5.22 -1.26
N LEU A 38 -15.77 5.49 -1.08
CA LEU A 38 -16.69 5.88 -2.14
C LEU A 38 -17.52 7.08 -1.69
N GLY A 39 -17.56 8.16 -2.47
CA GLY A 39 -18.36 9.33 -2.09
C GLY A 39 -17.87 9.98 -0.78
N GLY A 40 -16.57 9.84 -0.48
CA GLY A 40 -15.99 10.28 0.79
C GLY A 40 -16.48 9.50 2.02
N GLN A 41 -17.05 8.31 1.84
CA GLN A 41 -17.44 7.37 2.89
C GLN A 41 -16.62 6.07 2.82
N PRO A 42 -16.22 5.49 3.95
CA PRO A 42 -15.50 4.21 3.94
C PRO A 42 -16.44 3.08 3.46
N LEU A 43 -15.93 2.23 2.58
CA LEU A 43 -16.65 1.13 1.95
C LEU A 43 -16.20 -0.23 2.51
N PHE A 44 -14.89 -0.46 2.58
CA PHE A 44 -14.32 -1.70 3.13
C PHE A 44 -12.91 -1.46 3.70
N ALA A 45 -12.44 -2.38 4.53
CA ALA A 45 -11.06 -2.40 5.04
C ALA A 45 -10.51 -3.82 5.04
N VAL A 46 -9.29 -3.98 4.53
CA VAL A 46 -8.58 -5.27 4.49
C VAL A 46 -7.11 -5.11 4.86
N HIS A 47 -6.51 -6.20 5.33
CA HIS A 47 -5.07 -6.39 5.32
C HIS A 47 -4.66 -7.18 4.10
N TYR A 48 -3.68 -6.67 3.37
CA TYR A 48 -2.82 -7.49 2.53
C TYR A 48 -1.63 -7.95 3.37
N LEU A 49 -1.50 -9.26 3.54
CA LEU A 49 -0.36 -9.86 4.24
C LEU A 49 0.84 -9.93 3.30
N MET A 50 2.05 -9.98 3.86
CA MET A 50 3.25 -10.14 3.04
C MET A 50 3.37 -11.57 2.51
N ALA A 51 3.92 -11.71 1.30
CA ALA A 51 4.30 -13.01 0.76
C ALA A 51 5.38 -13.67 1.64
N LYS A 52 5.53 -15.00 1.56
CA LYS A 52 6.36 -15.75 2.50
C LYS A 52 7.82 -15.31 2.38
N GLN A 53 8.42 -14.91 3.51
CA GLN A 53 9.80 -14.40 3.58
C GLN A 53 10.08 -13.23 2.63
N HIS A 54 9.04 -12.45 2.30
CA HIS A 54 9.12 -11.32 1.39
C HIS A 54 8.53 -10.07 2.04
N TRP A 55 8.96 -8.88 1.62
CA TRP A 55 8.51 -7.61 2.19
C TRP A 55 7.36 -6.96 1.42
N GLN A 56 7.09 -7.43 0.19
CA GLN A 56 5.91 -7.05 -0.59
C GLN A 56 4.82 -8.11 -0.46
N ILE A 57 3.57 -7.69 -0.72
CA ILE A 57 2.38 -8.54 -0.71
C ILE A 57 2.38 -9.59 -1.85
N VAL A 58 3.12 -9.32 -2.93
CA VAL A 58 3.36 -10.26 -4.04
C VAL A 58 4.87 -10.39 -4.27
N ASN A 59 5.35 -11.64 -4.37
CA ASN A 59 6.72 -11.95 -4.77
C ASN A 59 6.75 -12.47 -6.21
N HIS A 60 7.13 -11.60 -7.15
CA HIS A 60 7.24 -11.92 -8.57
C HIS A 60 8.50 -12.71 -8.95
N LYS A 61 9.45 -12.91 -8.02
CA LYS A 61 10.73 -13.60 -8.31
C LYS A 61 10.67 -15.12 -8.13
N ALA A 62 9.54 -15.68 -7.71
CA ALA A 62 9.38 -17.12 -7.72
C ALA A 62 9.36 -17.61 -9.17
N ASN A 63 10.30 -18.48 -9.56
CA ASN A 63 10.30 -19.13 -10.87
C ASN A 63 8.99 -19.93 -11.05
N GLY A 64 7.95 -19.30 -11.57
CA GLY A 64 6.61 -19.86 -11.66
C GLY A 64 5.50 -18.86 -11.33
N LYS A 65 4.42 -19.35 -10.69
CA LYS A 65 3.30 -18.49 -10.27
C LYS A 65 3.75 -17.55 -9.14
N PRO A 66 3.32 -16.27 -9.17
CA PRO A 66 3.65 -15.33 -8.11
C PRO A 66 3.16 -15.84 -6.75
N ASP A 67 4.02 -15.78 -5.73
CA ASP A 67 3.66 -16.09 -4.35
C ASP A 67 3.02 -14.85 -3.74
N GLN A 68 1.76 -14.97 -3.30
CA GLN A 68 0.97 -13.85 -2.79
C GLN A 68 0.64 -14.09 -1.32
N GLY A 69 0.74 -13.03 -0.53
CA GLY A 69 0.28 -13.07 0.84
C GLY A 69 -1.24 -13.23 0.94
N GLY A 70 -1.71 -13.66 2.11
CA GLY A 70 -3.15 -13.77 2.37
C GLY A 70 -3.85 -12.42 2.45
N ILE A 71 -5.18 -12.45 2.39
CA ILE A 71 -6.03 -11.31 2.68
C ILE A 71 -6.77 -11.57 3.99
N LYS A 72 -6.83 -10.58 4.87
CA LYS A 72 -7.72 -10.60 6.04
C LYS A 72 -8.72 -9.47 5.92
N THR A 73 -10.01 -9.80 5.97
CA THR A 73 -11.09 -8.83 5.90
C THR A 73 -11.53 -8.38 7.28
N PHE A 74 -12.04 -7.15 7.35
CA PHE A 74 -12.59 -6.56 8.57
C PHE A 74 -13.91 -5.88 8.24
N THR A 75 -14.85 -5.92 9.18
CA THR A 75 -15.93 -4.92 9.15
C THR A 75 -15.34 -3.55 9.46
N LEU A 76 -15.97 -2.48 8.98
CA LEU A 76 -15.54 -1.11 9.29
C LEU A 76 -15.54 -0.81 10.80
N LYS A 77 -16.34 -1.55 11.59
CA LYS A 77 -16.38 -1.44 13.05
C LYS A 77 -15.18 -2.12 13.74
N GLU A 78 -14.63 -3.16 13.13
CA GLU A 78 -13.45 -3.88 13.66
C GLU A 78 -12.13 -3.24 13.23
N ALA A 79 -12.14 -2.53 12.09
CA ALA A 79 -10.99 -1.76 11.66
C ALA A 79 -10.71 -0.60 12.63
N PRO A 80 -9.43 -0.33 12.98
CA PRO A 80 -9.10 0.80 13.83
C PRO A 80 -9.57 2.13 13.22
N ALA A 81 -10.31 2.92 14.01
CA ALA A 81 -10.92 4.17 13.52
C ALA A 81 -9.89 5.12 12.92
N HIS A 82 -8.70 5.24 13.52
CA HIS A 82 -7.64 6.14 13.05
C HIS A 82 -7.09 5.75 11.67
N VAL A 83 -7.11 4.46 11.30
CA VAL A 83 -6.72 4.00 9.95
C VAL A 83 -7.79 4.41 8.94
N VAL A 84 -9.07 4.11 9.24
CA VAL A 84 -10.21 4.39 8.35
C VAL A 84 -10.36 5.90 8.14
N GLU A 85 -10.30 6.70 9.21
CA GLU A 85 -10.40 8.15 9.14
C GLU A 85 -9.26 8.77 8.35
N THR A 86 -8.02 8.27 8.52
CA THR A 86 -6.86 8.73 7.74
C THR A 86 -7.05 8.42 6.25
N ALA A 87 -7.55 7.23 5.91
CA ALA A 87 -7.84 6.86 4.54
C ALA A 87 -8.91 7.76 3.90
N VAL A 88 -10.01 8.00 4.58
CA VAL A 88 -11.09 8.88 4.09
C VAL A 88 -10.59 10.31 3.88
N ARG A 89 -9.77 10.83 4.80
CA ARG A 89 -9.14 12.15 4.65
C ARG A 89 -8.21 12.21 3.43
N ALA A 90 -7.41 11.17 3.20
CA ALA A 90 -6.53 11.10 2.04
C ALA A 90 -7.30 11.06 0.72
N ALA A 91 -8.35 10.24 0.63
CA ALA A 91 -9.22 10.17 -0.56
C ALA A 91 -9.88 11.53 -0.86
N ARG A 92 -10.35 12.25 0.17
CA ARG A 92 -10.97 13.58 0.02
C ARG A 92 -10.02 14.66 -0.51
N CYS A 93 -8.70 14.47 -0.40
CA CYS A 93 -7.75 15.37 -1.04
C CYS A 93 -7.77 15.23 -2.58
N ILE A 94 -8.27 14.11 -3.10
CA ILE A 94 -8.37 13.82 -4.54
C ILE A 94 -9.78 14.15 -5.05
N GLY A 95 -10.83 13.69 -4.36
CA GLY A 95 -12.21 13.93 -4.77
C GLY A 95 -13.23 13.07 -4.01
N ASP A 96 -14.40 12.86 -4.62
CA ASP A 96 -15.52 12.09 -4.08
C ASP A 96 -15.84 10.81 -4.89
N GLY A 97 -14.93 10.39 -5.77
CA GLY A 97 -15.02 9.13 -6.52
C GLY A 97 -14.85 7.87 -5.68
N LEU A 98 -14.49 6.78 -6.37
CA LEU A 98 -14.09 5.51 -5.76
C LEU A 98 -12.57 5.46 -5.64
N TYR A 99 -12.06 5.34 -4.42
CA TYR A 99 -10.63 5.31 -4.14
C TYR A 99 -10.24 4.10 -3.30
N GLY A 100 -9.08 3.52 -3.60
CA GLY A 100 -8.40 2.57 -2.73
C GLY A 100 -7.21 3.26 -2.09
N VAL A 101 -7.20 3.36 -0.77
CA VAL A 101 -6.11 3.99 -0.04
C VAL A 101 -5.26 2.91 0.62
N ASP A 102 -3.98 2.88 0.27
CA ASP A 102 -2.99 2.00 0.88
C ASP A 102 -2.29 2.70 2.03
N LEU A 103 -2.25 2.03 3.19
CA LEU A 103 -1.65 2.57 4.39
C LEU A 103 -0.73 1.56 5.06
N LYS A 104 0.33 2.07 5.69
CA LYS A 104 1.15 1.35 6.65
C LYS A 104 0.85 1.84 8.05
N GLU A 105 0.72 0.92 8.99
CA GLU A 105 0.52 1.22 10.40
C GLU A 105 1.73 0.75 11.21
N THR A 106 2.30 1.66 12.00
CA THR A 106 3.43 1.37 12.90
C THR A 106 3.18 2.00 14.27
N LYS A 107 4.09 1.76 15.21
CA LYS A 107 4.09 2.44 16.52
C LYS A 107 4.16 3.97 16.42
N ASP A 108 4.71 4.50 15.32
CA ASP A 108 4.88 5.94 15.11
C ASP A 108 3.65 6.57 14.42
N GLY A 109 2.65 5.76 14.05
CA GLY A 109 1.39 6.21 13.45
C GLY A 109 1.04 5.51 12.14
N VAL A 110 0.07 6.10 11.43
CA VAL A 110 -0.43 5.64 10.12
C VAL A 110 0.17 6.50 9.01
N PHE A 111 0.68 5.85 7.98
CA PHE A 111 1.33 6.46 6.83
C PHE A 111 0.56 6.08 5.58
N VAL A 112 0.05 7.08 4.84
CA VAL A 112 -0.55 6.86 3.52
C VAL A 112 0.57 6.60 2.53
N ILE A 113 0.45 5.53 1.75
CA ILE A 113 1.44 5.11 0.75
C ILE A 113 0.95 5.48 -0.65
N GLU A 114 -0.30 5.19 -0.96
CA GLU A 114 -0.91 5.43 -2.28
C GLU A 114 -2.41 5.71 -2.13
N VAL A 115 -2.94 6.54 -3.03
CA VAL A 115 -4.39 6.68 -3.26
C VAL A 115 -4.65 6.34 -4.73
N ASN A 116 -5.33 5.23 -4.98
CA ASN A 116 -5.65 4.73 -6.31
C ASN A 116 -7.08 5.15 -6.69
N ASP A 117 -7.25 5.79 -7.84
CA ASP A 117 -8.51 6.35 -8.37
C ASP A 117 -9.36 5.35 -9.19
N ASN A 118 -8.87 4.13 -9.37
CA ASN A 118 -9.62 3.01 -9.92
C ASN A 118 -9.21 1.70 -9.21
N PRO A 119 -9.52 1.58 -7.90
CA PRO A 119 -9.13 0.40 -7.15
C PRO A 119 -9.90 -0.84 -7.62
N ASN A 120 -9.25 -1.99 -7.55
CA ASN A 120 -9.92 -3.26 -7.78
C ASN A 120 -10.97 -3.54 -6.70
N LEU A 121 -12.10 -4.12 -7.13
CA LEU A 121 -13.17 -4.66 -6.29
C LEU A 121 -13.39 -6.12 -6.65
N ASP A 122 -12.45 -6.97 -6.23
CA ASP A 122 -12.46 -8.38 -6.59
C ASP A 122 -13.12 -9.24 -5.50
N HIS A 123 -13.87 -10.26 -5.91
CA HIS A 123 -14.34 -11.30 -5.01
C HIS A 123 -13.41 -12.52 -5.10
N GLY A 124 -12.31 -12.49 -4.34
CA GLY A 124 -11.32 -13.56 -4.29
C GLY A 124 -10.05 -13.25 -5.09
N TRP A 125 -9.45 -14.30 -5.65
CA TRP A 125 -8.26 -14.27 -6.51
C TRP A 125 -8.53 -15.04 -7.80
#